data_AF-A0A843AVS5-F1
#
_entry.id   AF-A0A843AVS5-F1
#
_cell.length_a   1.000
_cell.length_b   1.000
_cell.length_c   1.000
_cell.angle_alpha   90.00
_cell.angle_beta   90.00
_cell.angle_gamma   90.00
#
_symmetry.space_group_name_H-M   'P 1'
#
loop_
_entity.id
_entity.type
_entity.pdbx_description
1 polymer ?
#
loop_
_entity_poly.entity_id
_entity_poly.type
_entity_poly.pdbx_seq_one_letter_code
_entity_poly.pdbx_strand_id
1 'polypeptide(L)'
;MTAEPVPTSPPGSWWQRTVFQEAGRERLGMGERIGSVIGIVFILFIFAVLIDIQMSGVGFFTDEFGPLEQVALYGSLLYGIFPGLIRAITASRNLGRLADIIGSVIFIIAASYLLVVYPFDVTKLVNYLTGPLSGVFFWLTNELARFIMQFAIVVSVFSAIYNTIMYLAVREELRGRRTSASWSGP
;
A
#
# COMPACT_ATOMS: atom_id res chain seq x y z
N MET A 1 43.56 -1.78 20.16
CA MET A 1 42.73 -2.16 19.00
C MET A 1 41.93 -0.94 18.61
N THR A 2 42.29 -0.29 17.51
CA THR A 2 41.73 0.97 17.02
C THR A 2 40.36 0.74 16.40
N ALA A 3 39.33 1.45 16.88
CA ALA A 3 38.01 1.43 16.28
C ALA A 3 38.09 1.99 14.84
N GLU A 4 37.57 1.23 13.87
CA GLU A 4 37.46 1.72 12.49
C GLU A 4 36.45 2.88 12.43
N PRO A 5 36.82 4.02 11.80
CA PRO A 5 35.89 5.11 11.59
C PRO A 5 34.74 4.67 10.69
N VAL A 6 33.54 5.20 10.96
CA VAL A 6 32.36 5.01 10.11
C VAL A 6 32.75 5.28 8.65
N PRO A 7 32.56 4.32 7.73
CA PRO A 7 33.00 4.49 6.35
C PRO A 7 32.33 5.72 5.73
N THR A 8 33.14 6.72 5.42
CA THR A 8 32.74 7.99 4.76
C THR A 8 32.49 7.83 3.26
N SER A 9 32.68 6.61 2.73
CA SER A 9 32.55 6.30 1.31
C SER A 9 31.30 5.45 1.08
N PRO A 10 30.50 5.75 0.03
CA PRO A 10 29.35 4.93 -0.31
C PRO A 10 29.81 3.51 -0.62
N PRO A 11 29.16 2.48 -0.05
CA PRO A 11 29.59 1.10 -0.19
C PRO A 11 29.60 0.63 -1.67
N GLY A 12 30.42 -0.40 -1.94
CA GLY A 12 30.85 -0.75 -3.30
C GLY A 12 29.74 -1.23 -4.23
N SER A 13 28.72 -1.92 -3.72
CA SER A 13 27.62 -2.44 -4.55
C SER A 13 26.44 -1.48 -4.65
N TRP A 14 25.72 -1.53 -5.78
CA TRP A 14 24.50 -0.74 -5.99
C TRP A 14 23.48 -0.91 -4.85
N TRP A 15 23.29 -2.15 -4.39
CA TRP A 15 22.34 -2.45 -3.30
C TRP A 15 22.71 -1.75 -2.00
N GLN A 16 23.97 -1.82 -1.58
CA GLN A 16 24.41 -1.18 -0.35
C GLN A 16 24.26 0.34 -0.42
N ARG A 17 24.48 0.96 -1.60
CA ARG A 17 24.24 2.40 -1.80
C ARG A 17 22.77 2.75 -1.63
N THR A 18 21.87 1.96 -2.23
CA THR A 18 20.42 2.14 -2.09
C THR A 18 20.00 2.05 -0.63
N VAL A 19 20.42 1.00 0.09
CA VAL A 19 20.10 0.82 1.52
C VAL A 19 20.65 1.97 2.36
N PHE A 20 21.89 2.40 2.12
CA PHE A 20 22.52 3.50 2.86
C PHE A 20 21.79 4.83 2.66
N GLN A 21 21.41 5.15 1.42
CA GLN A 21 20.62 6.35 1.10
C GLN A 21 19.24 6.28 1.74
N GLU A 22 18.59 5.13 1.67
CA GLU A 22 17.24 4.95 2.19
C GLU A 22 17.20 5.00 3.72
N ALA A 23 18.23 4.48 4.40
CA ALA A 23 18.43 4.65 5.84
C ALA A 23 18.72 6.11 6.22
N GLY A 24 19.43 6.85 5.36
CA GLY A 24 19.62 8.30 5.53
C GLY A 24 18.30 9.10 5.42
N ARG A 25 17.33 8.58 4.66
CA ARG A 25 15.98 9.14 4.49
C ARG A 25 14.92 8.46 5.38
N GLU A 26 15.36 7.88 6.49
CA GLU A 26 14.46 7.16 7.38
C GLU A 26 13.36 8.05 7.94
N ARG A 27 13.68 9.32 8.22
CA ARG A 27 12.68 10.30 8.65
C ARG A 27 12.04 10.98 7.46
N LEU A 28 10.72 10.93 7.43
CA LEU A 28 9.90 11.55 6.39
C LEU A 28 9.89 13.08 6.54
N GLY A 29 10.03 13.76 5.42
CA GLY A 29 9.85 15.21 5.35
C GLY A 29 8.38 15.62 5.49
N MET A 30 8.13 16.92 5.72
CA MET A 30 6.76 17.43 5.86
C MET A 30 5.89 17.13 4.62
N GLY A 31 6.44 17.31 3.42
CA GLY A 31 5.74 17.01 2.16
C GLY A 31 5.32 15.53 2.04
N GLU A 32 6.17 14.60 2.47
CA GLU A 32 5.86 13.16 2.43
C GLU A 32 4.77 12.77 3.44
N ARG A 33 4.75 13.45 4.59
CA ARG A 33 3.69 13.29 5.60
C ARG A 33 2.35 13.85 5.10
N ILE A 34 2.36 15.02 4.45
CA ILE A 34 1.16 15.59 3.81
C ILE A 34 0.65 14.65 2.72
N GLY A 35 1.53 14.11 1.88
CA GLY A 35 1.16 13.11 0.88
C GLY A 35 0.49 11.88 1.49
N SER A 36 0.96 11.42 2.66
CA SER A 36 0.34 10.32 3.40
C SER A 36 -1.09 10.67 3.87
N VAL A 37 -1.32 11.90 4.33
CA VAL A 37 -2.66 12.38 4.74
C VAL A 37 -3.59 12.48 3.53
N ILE A 38 -3.11 13.00 2.40
CA ILE A 38 -3.89 13.07 1.15
C ILE A 38 -4.31 11.66 0.72
N GLY A 39 -3.39 10.68 0.81
CA GLY A 39 -3.70 9.27 0.53
C GLY A 39 -4.82 8.72 1.41
N ILE A 40 -4.82 9.05 2.71
CA ILE A 40 -5.89 8.64 3.64
C ILE A 40 -7.24 9.24 3.22
N VAL A 41 -7.28 10.54 2.91
CA VAL A 41 -8.51 11.22 2.45
C VAL A 41 -9.04 10.57 1.18
N PHE A 42 -8.14 10.23 0.24
CA PHE A 42 -8.52 9.55 -0.98
C PHE A 42 -9.12 8.16 -0.73
N ILE A 43 -8.53 7.37 0.17
CA ILE A 43 -9.09 6.06 0.56
C ILE A 43 -10.48 6.20 1.17
N LEU A 44 -10.68 7.17 2.07
CA LEU A 44 -11.98 7.44 2.68
C LEU A 44 -13.03 7.89 1.65
N PHE A 45 -12.62 8.70 0.67
CA PHE A 45 -13.47 9.09 -0.44
C PHE A 45 -13.91 7.88 -1.27
N ILE A 46 -12.97 7.01 -1.67
CA ILE A 46 -13.29 5.78 -2.41
C ILE A 46 -14.21 4.87 -1.59
N PHE A 47 -13.93 4.71 -0.29
CA PHE A 47 -14.78 3.93 0.62
C PHE A 47 -16.21 4.48 0.66
N ALA A 48 -16.38 5.79 0.80
CA ALA A 48 -17.70 6.43 0.81
C ALA A 48 -18.46 6.21 -0.50
N VAL A 49 -17.79 6.33 -1.65
CA VAL A 49 -18.39 6.06 -2.97
C VAL A 49 -18.83 4.60 -3.08
N LEU A 50 -18.03 3.64 -2.63
CA LEU A 50 -18.40 2.23 -2.67
C LEU A 50 -19.58 1.92 -1.75
N ILE A 51 -19.67 2.55 -0.58
CA ILE A 51 -20.81 2.42 0.32
C ILE A 51 -22.07 2.99 -0.32
N ASP A 52 -21.99 4.17 -0.95
CA ASP A 52 -23.11 4.78 -1.67
C ASP A 52 -23.63 3.87 -2.80
N ILE A 53 -22.73 3.27 -3.59
CA ILE A 53 -23.08 2.31 -4.64
C ILE A 53 -23.76 1.07 -4.06
N GLN A 54 -23.29 0.56 -2.92
CA GLN A 54 -23.91 -0.59 -2.25
C GLN A 54 -25.32 -0.25 -1.75
N MET A 55 -25.49 0.89 -1.08
CA MET A 55 -26.79 1.31 -0.53
C MET A 55 -27.80 1.70 -1.62
N SER A 56 -27.32 2.16 -2.77
CA SER A 56 -28.18 2.56 -3.90
C SER A 56 -28.79 1.36 -4.64
N GLY A 57 -28.36 0.13 -4.36
CA GLY A 57 -28.97 -1.08 -4.93
C GLY A 57 -28.81 -1.20 -6.45
N VAL A 58 -27.77 -0.57 -7.01
CA VAL A 58 -27.59 -0.48 -8.48
C VAL A 58 -27.18 -1.79 -9.14
N GLY A 59 -26.98 -2.83 -8.33
CA GLY A 59 -26.68 -4.19 -8.78
C GLY A 59 -25.21 -4.44 -9.08
N PHE A 60 -24.30 -3.47 -8.83
CA PHE A 60 -22.86 -3.75 -8.83
C PHE A 60 -22.52 -4.75 -7.72
N PHE A 61 -22.90 -4.42 -6.49
CA PHE A 61 -22.89 -5.36 -5.37
C PHE A 61 -24.13 -6.23 -5.47
N THR A 62 -23.96 -7.50 -5.83
CA THR A 62 -25.04 -8.48 -5.97
C THR A 62 -25.55 -8.92 -4.60
N ASP A 63 -26.67 -9.65 -4.57
CA ASP A 63 -27.19 -10.24 -3.32
C ASP A 63 -26.21 -11.25 -2.68
N GLU A 64 -25.25 -11.75 -3.47
CA GLU A 64 -24.16 -12.62 -3.02
C GLU A 64 -23.03 -11.83 -2.31
N PHE A 65 -23.04 -10.50 -2.37
CA PHE A 65 -22.08 -9.63 -1.68
C PHE A 65 -22.39 -9.52 -0.18
N GLY A 66 -22.12 -10.61 0.51
CA GLY A 66 -22.39 -10.78 1.93
C GLY A 66 -21.33 -10.15 2.85
N PRO A 67 -21.43 -10.44 4.16
CA PRO A 67 -20.52 -9.89 5.15
C PRO A 67 -19.04 -10.24 4.92
N LEU A 68 -18.74 -11.42 4.37
CA LEU A 68 -17.35 -11.84 4.14
C LEU A 68 -16.72 -11.06 2.98
N GLU A 69 -17.48 -10.85 1.91
CA GLU A 69 -17.07 -10.08 0.74
C GLU A 69 -16.88 -8.61 1.12
N GLN A 70 -17.78 -8.08 1.96
CA GLN A 70 -17.66 -6.75 2.54
C GLN A 70 -16.41 -6.60 3.40
N VAL A 71 -16.12 -7.57 4.29
CA VAL A 71 -14.90 -7.55 5.11
C VAL A 71 -13.65 -7.65 4.23
N ALA A 72 -13.66 -8.50 3.20
CA ALA A 72 -12.55 -8.61 2.26
C ALA A 72 -12.32 -7.28 1.53
N LEU A 73 -13.36 -6.69 0.93
CA LEU A 73 -13.23 -5.45 0.17
C LEU A 73 -12.93 -4.25 1.07
N TYR A 74 -13.80 -3.97 2.03
CA TYR A 74 -13.70 -2.79 2.87
C TYR A 74 -12.60 -2.90 3.91
N GLY A 75 -12.39 -4.08 4.48
CA GLY A 75 -11.31 -4.30 5.43
C GLY A 75 -9.94 -4.10 4.78
N SER A 76 -9.72 -4.67 3.58
CA SER A 76 -8.46 -4.47 2.85
C SER A 76 -8.26 -3.02 2.41
N LEU A 77 -9.32 -2.36 1.92
CA LEU A 77 -9.29 -0.96 1.52
C LEU A 77 -8.95 -0.03 2.71
N LEU A 78 -9.68 -0.17 3.82
CA LEU A 78 -9.49 0.66 5.01
C LEU A 78 -8.15 0.39 5.69
N TYR A 79 -7.61 -0.82 5.59
CA TYR A 79 -6.25 -1.09 6.05
C TYR A 79 -5.22 -0.18 5.36
N GLY A 80 -5.46 0.24 4.10
CA GLY A 80 -4.60 1.17 3.38
C GLY A 80 -4.38 2.53 4.08
N ILE A 81 -5.24 2.89 5.04
CA ILE A 81 -5.08 4.07 5.89
C ILE A 81 -3.92 3.88 6.88
N PHE A 82 -3.72 2.66 7.37
CA PHE A 82 -2.83 2.37 8.49
C PHE A 82 -1.36 2.70 8.23
N PRO A 83 -0.76 2.36 7.07
CA PRO A 83 0.59 2.80 6.75
C PRO A 83 0.72 4.33 6.67
N GLY A 84 -0.29 5.01 6.12
CA GLY A 84 -0.34 6.47 6.06
C GLY A 84 -0.34 7.11 7.44
N LEU A 85 -1.12 6.56 8.38
CA LEU A 85 -1.15 7.01 9.77
C LEU A 85 0.19 6.81 10.48
N ILE A 86 0.80 5.63 10.31
CA ILE A 86 2.13 5.36 10.90
C ILE A 86 3.14 6.39 10.39
N ARG A 87 3.17 6.65 9.08
CA ARG A 87 4.07 7.65 8.48
C ARG A 87 3.77 9.05 8.96
N ALA A 88 2.50 9.43 9.05
CA ALA A 88 2.09 10.75 9.51
C ALA A 88 2.46 10.98 10.98
N ILE A 89 2.29 9.99 11.85
CA ILE A 89 2.51 10.10 13.30
C ILE A 89 3.99 9.94 13.65
N THR A 90 4.61 8.85 13.20
CA THR A 90 5.98 8.48 13.61
C THR A 90 7.07 9.16 12.79
N ALA A 91 6.71 9.69 11.62
CA ALA A 91 7.65 10.13 10.58
C ALA A 91 8.67 9.05 10.17
N SER A 92 8.48 7.78 10.55
CA SER A 92 9.38 6.67 10.21
C SER A 92 8.94 6.03 8.90
N ARG A 93 9.85 6.02 7.94
CA ARG A 93 9.67 5.34 6.68
C ARG A 93 9.69 3.82 6.87
N ASN A 94 10.59 3.29 7.69
CA ASN A 94 10.71 1.84 7.86
C ASN A 94 9.52 1.23 8.60
N LEU A 95 8.94 1.91 9.60
CA LEU A 95 7.69 1.46 10.23
C LEU A 95 6.52 1.48 9.22
N GLY A 96 6.47 2.50 8.37
CA GLY A 96 5.52 2.55 7.26
C GLY A 96 5.66 1.35 6.31
N ARG A 97 6.89 0.92 5.99
CA ARG A 97 7.11 -0.26 5.14
C ARG A 97 6.56 -1.54 5.76
N LEU A 98 6.74 -1.71 7.07
CA LEU A 98 6.20 -2.87 7.77
C LEU A 98 4.68 -2.94 7.62
N ALA A 99 4.01 -1.79 7.76
CA ALA A 99 2.57 -1.69 7.53
C ALA A 99 2.20 -1.96 6.06
N ASP A 100 2.96 -1.46 5.08
CA ASP A 100 2.71 -1.75 3.66
C ASP A 100 2.82 -3.26 3.34
N ILE A 101 3.77 -3.97 3.98
CA ILE A 101 3.93 -5.42 3.80
C ILE A 101 2.67 -6.15 4.28
N ILE A 102 2.20 -5.84 5.50
CA ILE A 102 0.98 -6.43 6.06
C ILE A 102 -0.22 -6.09 5.17
N GLY A 103 -0.32 -4.83 4.72
CA GLY A 103 -1.39 -4.38 3.83
C GLY A 103 -1.38 -5.11 2.49
N SER A 104 -0.21 -5.37 1.93
CA SER A 104 -0.06 -6.13 0.69
C SER A 104 -0.55 -7.57 0.88
N VAL A 105 -0.22 -8.23 2.01
CA VAL A 105 -0.72 -9.58 2.32
C VAL A 105 -2.24 -9.59 2.47
N ILE A 106 -2.80 -8.65 3.22
CA ILE A 106 -4.26 -8.50 3.40
C ILE A 106 -4.93 -8.30 2.04
N PHE A 107 -4.41 -7.39 1.21
CA PHE A 107 -4.94 -7.13 -0.12
C PHE A 107 -4.85 -8.35 -1.03
N ILE A 108 -3.73 -9.06 -1.06
CA ILE A 108 -3.56 -10.27 -1.88
C ILE A 108 -4.62 -11.31 -1.50
N ILE A 109 -4.82 -11.56 -0.20
CA ILE A 109 -5.82 -12.54 0.27
C ILE A 109 -7.23 -12.08 -0.11
N ALA A 110 -7.58 -10.83 0.20
CA ALA A 110 -8.91 -10.28 -0.07
C ALA A 110 -9.24 -10.23 -1.56
N ALA A 111 -8.32 -9.73 -2.38
CA ALA A 111 -8.49 -9.63 -3.83
C ALA A 111 -8.55 -11.02 -4.49
N SER A 112 -7.73 -11.98 -4.02
CA SER A 112 -7.80 -13.36 -4.53
C SER A 112 -9.14 -14.02 -4.17
N TYR A 113 -9.63 -13.79 -2.95
CA TYR A 113 -10.96 -14.27 -2.54
C TYR A 113 -12.07 -13.66 -3.42
N LEU A 114 -12.06 -12.34 -3.60
CA LEU A 114 -13.04 -11.64 -4.43
C LEU A 114 -12.97 -12.08 -5.90
N LEU A 115 -11.79 -12.35 -6.46
CA LEU A 115 -11.66 -12.87 -7.82
C LEU A 115 -12.38 -14.20 -8.05
N VAL A 116 -12.50 -15.03 -7.01
CA VAL A 116 -13.12 -16.35 -7.08
C VAL A 116 -14.63 -16.26 -6.80
N VAL A 117 -14.99 -15.50 -5.76
CA VAL A 117 -16.36 -15.51 -5.23
C VAL A 117 -17.23 -14.41 -5.84
N TYR A 118 -16.65 -13.25 -6.17
CA TYR A 118 -17.43 -12.09 -6.57
C TYR A 118 -17.69 -12.06 -8.09
N PRO A 119 -18.96 -12.05 -8.53
CA PRO A 119 -19.31 -11.82 -9.92
C PRO A 119 -19.12 -10.34 -10.23
N PHE A 120 -17.92 -9.93 -10.65
CA PHE A 120 -17.65 -8.57 -11.15
C PHE A 120 -18.62 -8.17 -12.26
N ASP A 121 -19.75 -7.52 -11.94
CA ASP A 121 -20.72 -6.95 -12.90
C ASP A 121 -20.51 -5.43 -13.03
N VAL A 122 -19.46 -5.09 -13.75
CA VAL A 122 -19.00 -3.72 -13.95
C VAL A 122 -19.94 -2.95 -14.88
N THR A 123 -20.75 -3.63 -15.68
CA THR A 123 -21.76 -3.00 -16.54
C THR A 123 -22.77 -2.23 -15.69
N LYS A 124 -23.18 -2.78 -14.54
CA LYS A 124 -24.08 -2.09 -13.59
C LYS A 124 -23.43 -0.84 -12.99
N LEU A 125 -22.15 -0.94 -12.64
CA LEU A 125 -21.37 0.18 -12.11
C LEU A 125 -21.22 1.32 -13.12
N VAL A 126 -20.89 1.00 -14.37
CA VAL A 126 -20.78 2.00 -15.45
C VAL A 126 -22.11 2.69 -15.66
N ASN A 127 -23.21 1.94 -15.73
CA ASN A 127 -24.54 2.54 -15.90
C ASN A 127 -24.90 3.51 -14.76
N TYR A 128 -24.52 3.21 -13.52
CA TYR A 128 -24.70 4.12 -12.38
C TYR A 128 -23.87 5.39 -12.48
N LEU A 129 -22.55 5.23 -12.68
CA LEU A 129 -21.60 6.34 -12.60
C LEU A 129 -21.75 7.33 -13.76
N THR A 130 -22.27 6.87 -14.89
CA THR A 130 -22.03 7.59 -16.12
C THR A 130 -23.17 8.44 -16.63
N GLY A 131 -24.44 8.03 -16.61
CA GLY A 131 -25.49 8.82 -17.26
C GLY A 131 -25.04 9.37 -18.64
N PRO A 132 -24.91 10.69 -18.85
CA PRO A 132 -24.35 11.30 -20.08
C PRO A 132 -22.88 10.98 -20.40
N LEU A 133 -22.07 10.58 -19.42
CA LEU A 133 -20.64 10.26 -19.54
C LEU A 133 -20.37 8.79 -19.91
N SER A 134 -21.40 8.05 -20.35
CA SER A 134 -21.28 6.60 -20.64
C SER A 134 -20.24 6.30 -21.71
N GLY A 135 -20.06 7.23 -22.66
CA GLY A 135 -19.01 7.18 -23.66
C GLY A 135 -17.57 7.30 -23.12
N VAL A 136 -17.36 7.66 -21.85
CA VAL A 136 -16.03 7.70 -21.23
C VAL A 136 -15.63 6.37 -20.62
N PHE A 137 -16.60 5.58 -20.14
CA PHE A 137 -16.35 4.33 -19.41
C PHE A 137 -16.81 3.07 -20.15
N PHE A 138 -17.21 3.18 -21.42
CA PHE A 138 -17.63 2.02 -22.23
C PHE A 138 -16.56 0.94 -22.37
N TRP A 139 -15.28 1.30 -22.21
CA TRP A 139 -14.14 0.38 -22.26
C TRP A 139 -14.00 -0.47 -20.98
N LEU A 140 -14.71 -0.12 -19.91
CA LEU A 140 -14.63 -0.81 -18.62
C LEU A 140 -15.52 -2.06 -18.62
N THR A 141 -14.94 -3.20 -18.97
CA THR A 141 -15.61 -4.51 -19.02
C THR A 141 -15.31 -5.36 -17.78
N ASN A 142 -16.11 -6.40 -17.55
CA ASN A 142 -15.90 -7.37 -16.47
C ASN A 142 -14.53 -8.06 -16.59
N GLU A 143 -14.15 -8.43 -17.83
CA GLU A 143 -12.85 -9.04 -18.11
C GLU A 143 -11.70 -8.09 -17.78
N LEU A 144 -11.84 -6.81 -18.13
CA LEU A 144 -10.83 -5.82 -17.84
C LEU A 144 -10.70 -5.56 -16.33
N ALA A 145 -11.80 -5.47 -15.58
CA ALA A 145 -11.75 -5.30 -14.14
C ALA A 145 -11.08 -6.50 -13.44
N ARG A 146 -11.40 -7.73 -13.87
CA ARG A 146 -10.73 -8.94 -13.39
C ARG A 146 -9.24 -8.94 -13.74
N PHE A 147 -8.88 -8.56 -14.96
CA PHE A 147 -7.49 -8.44 -15.38
C PHE A 147 -6.72 -7.40 -14.55
N ILE A 148 -7.31 -6.22 -14.32
CA ILE A 148 -6.72 -5.17 -13.47
C ILE A 148 -6.51 -5.68 -12.05
N MET A 149 -7.49 -6.41 -11.49
CA MET A 149 -7.35 -6.97 -10.14
C MET A 149 -6.27 -8.05 -10.06
N GLN A 150 -6.20 -8.95 -11.06
CA GLN A 150 -5.11 -9.94 -11.15
C GLN A 150 -3.74 -9.27 -11.26
N PHE A 151 -3.62 -8.24 -12.10
CA PHE A 151 -2.41 -7.46 -12.22
C PHE A 151 -2.05 -6.76 -10.90
N ALA A 152 -3.03 -6.17 -10.20
CA ALA A 152 -2.83 -5.55 -8.90
C ALA A 152 -2.33 -6.54 -7.84
N ILE A 153 -2.83 -7.78 -7.84
CA ILE A 153 -2.33 -8.86 -6.97
C ILE A 153 -0.86 -9.15 -7.27
N VAL A 154 -0.50 -9.32 -8.54
CA VAL A 154 0.89 -9.59 -8.95
C VAL A 154 1.83 -8.45 -8.52
N VAL A 155 1.45 -7.20 -8.78
CA VAL A 155 2.21 -6.02 -8.34
C VAL A 155 2.34 -6.00 -6.81
N SER A 156 1.29 -6.36 -6.08
CA SER A 156 1.30 -6.41 -4.61
C SER A 156 2.25 -7.49 -4.08
N VAL A 157 2.33 -8.65 -4.73
CA VAL A 157 3.30 -9.71 -4.38
C VAL A 157 4.73 -9.19 -4.52
N PHE A 158 5.08 -8.61 -5.67
CA PHE A 158 6.42 -8.05 -5.89
C PHE A 158 6.72 -6.90 -4.91
N SER A 159 5.73 -6.05 -4.64
CA SER A 159 5.85 -4.94 -3.69
C SER A 159 6.09 -5.45 -2.26
N ALA A 160 5.39 -6.50 -1.83
CA ALA A 160 5.58 -7.13 -0.53
C ALA A 160 6.99 -7.71 -0.37
N ILE A 161 7.50 -8.41 -1.40
CA ILE A 161 8.86 -8.96 -1.41
C ILE A 161 9.89 -7.83 -1.32
N TYR A 162 9.77 -6.83 -2.20
CA TYR A 162 10.68 -5.68 -2.22
C TYR A 162 10.69 -4.93 -0.89
N ASN A 163 9.50 -4.61 -0.35
CA ASN A 163 9.38 -3.90 0.92
C ASN A 163 9.93 -4.72 2.08
N THR A 164 9.76 -6.04 2.07
CA THR A 164 10.36 -6.93 3.09
C THR A 164 11.87 -6.86 3.07
N ILE A 165 12.48 -7.04 1.90
CA ILE A 165 13.94 -7.00 1.74
C ILE A 165 14.46 -5.62 2.17
N MET A 166 13.83 -4.54 1.70
CA MET A 166 14.22 -3.17 2.04
C MET A 166 14.03 -2.89 3.54
N TYR A 167 12.95 -3.38 4.15
CA TYR A 167 12.67 -3.20 5.57
C TYR A 167 13.77 -3.81 6.45
N LEU A 168 14.15 -5.06 6.15
CA LEU A 168 15.18 -5.77 6.89
C LEU A 168 16.55 -5.11 6.70
N ALA A 169 16.93 -4.79 5.47
CA ALA A 169 18.22 -4.19 5.17
C ALA A 169 18.39 -2.80 5.82
N VAL A 170 17.36 -1.94 5.74
CA VAL A 170 17.39 -0.61 6.38
C VAL A 170 17.38 -0.75 7.90
N ARG A 171 16.67 -1.72 8.47
CA ARG A 171 16.67 -1.97 9.92
C ARG A 171 18.04 -2.36 10.43
N GLU A 172 18.77 -3.20 9.72
CA GLU A 172 20.14 -3.61 10.06
C GLU A 172 21.10 -2.42 9.99
N GLU A 173 21.05 -1.64 8.92
CA GLU A 173 21.86 -0.43 8.74
C GLU A 173 21.62 0.59 9.87
N LEU A 174 20.34 0.85 10.22
CA LEU A 174 19.99 1.77 11.30
C LEU A 174 20.46 1.27 12.67
N ARG A 175 20.48 -0.05 12.90
CA ARG A 175 21.04 -0.65 14.12
C ARG A 175 22.54 -0.44 14.18
N GLY A 176 23.26 -0.70 13.09
CA GLY A 176 24.71 -0.47 13.00
C GLY A 176 25.09 0.97 13.35
N ARG A 177 24.38 1.96 12.78
CA ARG A 177 24.62 3.39 13.06
C ARG A 177 24.38 3.77 14.53
N ARG A 178 23.39 3.16 15.19
CA ARG A 178 23.15 3.42 16.62
C ARG A 178 24.28 2.89 17.48
N THR A 179 24.75 1.67 17.19
CA THR A 179 25.88 1.06 17.91
C THR A 179 27.15 1.88 17.76
N SER A 180 27.49 2.34 16.55
CA SER A 180 28.65 3.21 16.35
C SER A 180 28.52 4.55 17.09
N ALA A 181 27.33 5.15 17.10
CA ALA A 181 27.09 6.42 17.79
C ALA A 181 27.20 6.30 19.32
N SER A 182 26.79 5.17 19.90
CA SER A 182 26.93 4.92 21.35
C SER A 182 28.39 4.70 21.79
N TRP A 183 29.27 4.27 20.88
CA TRP A 183 30.70 4.08 21.16
C TRP A 183 31.53 5.36 21.02
N SER A 184 30.97 6.41 20.39
CA SER A 184 31.63 7.71 20.18
C SER A 184 31.17 8.82 21.14
N GLY A 185 30.34 8.49 22.15
CA GLY A 185 29.99 9.43 23.23
C GLY A 185 31.09 9.47 24.31
N PRO A 186 31.40 10.64 24.90
CA PRO A 186 32.42 10.79 25.95
C PRO A 186 32.12 10.01 27.23
#